data_AF-A0AAD9PTM4-F1
#
_entry.id   AF-A0AAD9PTM4-F1
#
_cell.length_a   1.000
_cell.length_b   1.000
_cell.length_c   1.000
_cell.angle_alpha   90.00
_cell.angle_beta   90.00
_cell.angle_gamma   90.00
#
_symmetry.space_group_name_H-M   'P 1'
#
loop_
_entity.id
_entity.type
_entity.pdbx_description
1 polymer ?
#
loop_
_entity_poly.entity_id
_entity_poly.type
_entity_poly.pdbx_seq_one_letter_code
_entity_poly.pdbx_strand_id
1 'polypeptide(L)'
;MFSQTGKRILAKFSTDDSRAVAMNETGAAAFVDAINDLRAHDGGDCPEYAFRGMLEALYQYPEWRSPMYVFTDADPKDATEENMEQVKALARNYVLGVTINFLTTGYCGSQLHPAFRRLAEATSGQHIALSKKGELEQLSSMTGRLLDGYNVVSFGSNVSHRKKRSAGPAGDNLYSIPVDDSMEKMVVTVSTSRSNTNENWITLKGPDNSIIVSGKLSLSQISVYQIDNPKTGAWTLSVSGSSGEHEFFVKSSSETNVDFEHYFITTLPGRSRSTKEVPVSHPTAGKLNRLVITLAGSEKVDNSSLRLQLITKDGDHIRDATLQSRDGVHFTTSVIPSARVFKLKLRGNTRSGSPFQRISSQIIEPSKVLLRVWSASNDYTLPHNGITFVHFLLCNHGDRERFQITVRDRLGYLVTRRIGSRIARRNSCPILAVLARATRTEDIGKIESIFIMVKGTKSRTIASTIVQLFVVPAILD
;
A
#
# COMPACT_ATOMS: atom_id res chain seq x y z
N MET A 1 9.00 4.79 21.05
CA MET A 1 7.78 5.05 21.83
C MET A 1 6.81 5.79 20.92
N PHE A 2 6.01 5.05 20.16
CA PHE A 2 4.97 5.64 19.31
C PHE A 2 3.65 5.51 20.06
N SER A 3 3.23 6.61 20.66
CA SER A 3 1.87 6.77 21.16
C SER A 3 0.94 6.56 19.96
N GLN A 4 0.14 5.50 19.95
CA GLN A 4 -0.99 5.40 19.03
C GLN A 4 -1.95 6.49 19.46
N THR A 5 -1.90 7.65 18.80
CA THR A 5 -2.89 8.71 18.94
C THR A 5 -4.05 8.40 18.00
N GLY A 6 -4.80 7.32 18.26
CA GLY A 6 -5.71 6.65 17.32
C GLY A 6 -6.77 7.54 16.68
N LYS A 7 -6.39 8.29 15.63
CA LYS A 7 -7.27 9.04 14.75
C LYS A 7 -8.09 8.06 13.92
N ARG A 8 -9.41 8.21 13.95
CA ARG A 8 -10.37 7.39 13.21
C ARG A 8 -10.98 8.19 12.08
N ILE A 9 -11.05 7.60 10.89
CA ILE A 9 -11.55 8.26 9.69
C ILE A 9 -12.67 7.40 9.11
N LEU A 10 -13.85 8.00 8.93
CA LEU A 10 -15.00 7.41 8.26
C LEU A 10 -15.30 8.22 7.00
N ALA A 11 -15.23 7.58 5.83
CA ALA A 11 -15.61 8.20 4.57
C ALA A 11 -16.77 7.43 3.95
N LYS A 12 -17.85 8.14 3.63
CA LYS A 12 -18.96 7.60 2.87
C LYS A 12 -18.69 7.80 1.38
N PHE A 13 -19.31 6.96 0.55
CA PHE A 13 -19.27 7.10 -0.90
C PHE A 13 -20.56 6.58 -1.51
N SER A 14 -21.60 7.40 -1.50
CA SER A 14 -22.75 7.21 -2.39
C SER A 14 -22.77 8.31 -3.45
N THR A 15 -23.66 8.19 -4.42
CA THR A 15 -24.00 9.22 -5.43
C THR A 15 -24.09 10.64 -4.87
N ASP A 16 -24.72 10.79 -3.70
CA ASP A 16 -25.04 12.11 -3.14
C ASP A 16 -24.27 12.46 -1.85
N ASP A 17 -23.49 11.52 -1.27
CA ASP A 17 -22.68 11.77 -0.08
C ASP A 17 -21.30 11.10 -0.16
N SER A 18 -20.27 11.92 -0.43
CA SER A 18 -18.87 11.50 -0.46
C SER A 18 -18.03 12.15 0.66
N ARG A 19 -18.64 12.59 1.77
CA ARG A 19 -17.91 13.31 2.82
C ARG A 19 -17.13 12.34 3.71
N ALA A 20 -15.93 12.76 4.12
CA ALA A 20 -15.16 12.09 5.16
C ALA A 20 -15.21 12.88 6.47
N VAL A 21 -15.37 12.16 7.57
CA VAL A 21 -15.27 12.68 8.93
C VAL A 21 -14.05 12.04 9.58
N ALA A 22 -13.20 12.86 10.20
CA ALA A 22 -12.06 12.41 10.99
C ALA A 22 -12.28 12.80 12.45
N MET A 23 -12.02 11.86 13.35
CA MET A 23 -12.20 12.04 14.79
C MET A 23 -10.91 11.62 15.50
N ASN A 24 -10.47 12.43 16.46
CA ASN A 24 -9.31 12.12 17.29
C ASN A 24 -9.69 11.12 18.39
N GLU A 25 -8.72 10.73 19.23
CA GLU A 25 -8.88 9.67 20.23
C GLU A 25 -10.06 9.84 21.19
N THR A 26 -10.29 11.07 21.64
CA THR A 26 -11.39 11.42 22.56
C THR A 26 -12.76 11.33 21.89
N GLY A 27 -12.81 11.20 20.56
CA GLY A 27 -14.02 11.06 19.76
C GLY A 27 -14.44 9.62 19.49
N ALA A 28 -13.95 8.63 20.24
CA ALA A 28 -14.31 7.23 20.01
C ALA A 28 -15.83 6.99 20.05
N ALA A 29 -16.54 7.58 21.03
CA ALA A 29 -18.00 7.50 21.11
C ALA A 29 -18.67 8.17 19.90
N ALA A 30 -18.23 9.39 19.55
CA ALA A 30 -18.73 10.11 18.37
C ALA A 30 -18.47 9.34 17.06
N PHE A 31 -17.40 8.54 17.00
CA PHE A 31 -17.10 7.72 15.82
C PHE A 31 -18.07 6.54 15.72
N VAL A 32 -18.41 5.93 16.84
CA VAL A 32 -19.46 4.91 16.92
C VAL A 32 -20.82 5.51 16.55
N ASP A 33 -21.13 6.71 17.03
CA ASP A 33 -22.37 7.42 16.66
C ASP A 33 -22.42 7.71 15.15
N ALA A 34 -21.31 8.19 14.57
CA ALA A 34 -21.23 8.43 13.13
C ALA A 34 -21.38 7.14 12.28
N ILE A 35 -20.94 5.99 12.80
CA ILE A 35 -21.20 4.68 12.19
C ILE A 35 -22.68 4.31 12.34
N ASN A 36 -23.24 4.47 13.54
CA ASN A 36 -24.65 4.15 13.82
C ASN A 36 -25.62 5.04 13.04
N ASP A 37 -25.19 6.24 12.63
CA ASP A 37 -25.92 7.17 11.78
C ASP A 37 -25.79 6.89 10.28
N LEU A 38 -25.04 5.85 9.89
CA LEU A 38 -25.06 5.39 8.51
C LEU A 38 -26.48 4.92 8.15
N ARG A 39 -26.99 5.45 7.04
CA ARG A 39 -28.28 5.08 6.46
C ARG A 39 -28.00 4.72 5.00
N ALA A 40 -28.55 3.58 4.57
CA ALA A 40 -28.56 3.25 3.15
C ALA A 40 -29.58 4.18 2.48
N HIS A 41 -29.11 4.98 1.53
CA HIS A 41 -29.94 5.81 0.67
C HIS A 41 -29.71 5.36 -0.77
N ASP A 42 -30.77 5.38 -1.58
CA ASP A 42 -30.75 5.12 -3.02
C ASP A 42 -30.10 3.79 -3.44
N GLY A 43 -30.94 2.75 -3.57
CA GLY A 43 -30.54 1.50 -4.21
C GLY A 43 -31.03 1.45 -5.66
N GLY A 44 -30.17 1.04 -6.59
CA GLY A 44 -30.57 0.73 -7.97
C GLY A 44 -29.54 1.06 -9.04
N ASP A 45 -28.62 2.00 -8.79
CA ASP A 45 -27.57 2.41 -9.73
C ASP A 45 -26.19 1.85 -9.34
N CYS A 46 -26.05 0.54 -9.46
CA CYS A 46 -24.73 -0.09 -9.49
C CYS A 46 -24.02 0.35 -10.80
N PRO A 47 -22.88 1.09 -10.80
CA PRO A 47 -21.80 1.13 -9.79
C PRO A 47 -21.64 2.45 -8.98
N GLU A 48 -20.77 2.46 -7.95
CA GLU A 48 -20.63 3.49 -6.88
C GLU A 48 -19.32 4.33 -6.91
N TYR A 49 -19.25 5.45 -6.17
CA TYR A 49 -18.09 6.38 -6.13
C TYR A 49 -16.96 5.97 -5.16
N ALA A 50 -16.58 4.69 -5.15
CA ALA A 50 -15.62 4.17 -4.16
C ALA A 50 -14.24 4.87 -4.20
N PHE A 51 -13.76 5.31 -5.37
CA PHE A 51 -12.46 6.00 -5.43
C PHE A 51 -12.52 7.38 -4.80
N ARG A 52 -13.64 8.10 -4.97
CA ARG A 52 -13.87 9.36 -4.27
C ARG A 52 -13.84 9.18 -2.76
N GLY A 53 -14.54 8.18 -2.23
CA GLY A 53 -14.53 7.86 -0.79
C GLY A 53 -13.13 7.57 -0.26
N MET A 54 -12.36 6.75 -0.96
CA MET A 54 -10.96 6.46 -0.60
C MET A 54 -10.08 7.72 -0.61
N LEU A 55 -10.22 8.58 -1.62
CA LEU A 55 -9.48 9.84 -1.70
C LEU A 55 -9.83 10.76 -0.53
N GLU A 56 -11.11 10.91 -0.21
CA GLU A 56 -11.57 11.75 0.91
C GLU A 56 -11.04 11.25 2.26
N ALA A 57 -10.97 9.93 2.46
CA ALA A 57 -10.31 9.35 3.62
C ALA A 57 -8.80 9.62 3.65
N LEU A 58 -8.08 9.43 2.54
CA LEU A 58 -6.64 9.69 2.45
C LEU A 58 -6.31 11.16 2.67
N TYR A 59 -7.19 12.06 2.23
CA TYR A 59 -7.07 13.50 2.44
C TYR A 59 -7.38 13.96 3.86
N GLN A 60 -7.84 13.07 4.73
CA GLN A 60 -7.80 13.33 6.16
C GLN A 60 -6.40 13.15 6.74
N TYR A 61 -5.41 12.69 5.97
CA TYR A 61 -4.04 12.42 6.44
C TYR A 61 -4.06 11.44 7.62
N PRO A 62 -4.36 10.15 7.34
CA PRO A 62 -4.26 9.09 8.35
C PRO A 62 -2.85 9.00 8.91
N GLU A 63 -2.72 8.42 10.10
CA GLU A 63 -1.41 8.16 10.67
C GLU A 63 -0.62 7.18 9.80
N TRP A 64 0.70 7.27 9.89
CA TRP A 64 1.58 6.43 9.11
C TRP A 64 1.27 4.94 9.29
N ARG A 65 1.13 4.20 8.18
CA ARG A 65 0.76 2.78 8.09
C ARG A 65 -0.62 2.43 8.64
N SER A 66 -1.52 3.40 8.74
CA SER A 66 -2.91 3.11 9.04
C SER A 66 -3.51 2.17 7.98
N PRO A 67 -4.23 1.11 8.39
CA PRO A 67 -4.98 0.31 7.46
C PRO A 67 -6.27 1.02 7.05
N MET A 68 -6.61 0.96 5.77
CA MET A 68 -7.90 1.38 5.23
C MET A 68 -8.73 0.13 4.92
N TYR A 69 -9.99 0.12 5.36
CA TYR A 69 -10.94 -0.94 5.06
C TYR A 69 -12.10 -0.36 4.26
N VAL A 70 -12.28 -0.88 3.05
CA VAL A 70 -13.33 -0.47 2.12
C VAL A 70 -14.38 -1.57 2.10
N PHE A 71 -15.57 -1.26 2.62
CA PHE A 71 -16.73 -2.14 2.62
C PHE A 71 -17.67 -1.71 1.50
N THR A 72 -17.97 -2.60 0.56
CA THR A 72 -18.86 -2.29 -0.57
C THR A 72 -19.55 -3.55 -1.10
N ASP A 73 -20.78 -3.42 -1.57
CA ASP A 73 -21.51 -4.43 -2.33
C ASP A 73 -21.59 -4.10 -3.83
N ALA A 74 -20.96 -3.01 -4.25
CA ALA A 74 -20.96 -2.50 -5.62
C ALA A 74 -19.55 -2.36 -6.22
N ASP A 75 -19.48 -2.43 -7.55
CA ASP A 75 -18.30 -2.06 -8.34
C ASP A 75 -18.10 -0.53 -8.34
N PRO A 76 -16.88 -0.02 -8.62
CA PRO A 76 -16.59 1.42 -8.63
C PRO A 76 -16.87 2.06 -10.01
N LYS A 77 -17.77 3.04 -10.10
CA LYS A 77 -18.06 3.79 -11.34
C LYS A 77 -16.98 4.82 -11.69
N ASP A 78 -16.18 5.20 -10.71
CA ASP A 78 -15.14 6.23 -10.80
C ASP A 78 -13.71 5.67 -10.80
N ALA A 79 -13.55 4.39 -11.13
CA ALA A 79 -12.24 3.74 -11.28
C ALA A 79 -11.49 4.15 -12.56
N THR A 80 -11.33 5.46 -12.79
CA THR A 80 -10.51 5.98 -13.89
C THR A 80 -9.03 5.79 -13.60
N GLU A 81 -8.21 5.82 -14.66
CA GLU A 81 -6.75 5.71 -14.52
C GLU A 81 -6.17 6.81 -13.62
N GLU A 82 -6.69 8.05 -13.73
CA GLU A 82 -6.27 9.15 -12.89
C GLU A 82 -6.61 8.92 -11.42
N ASN A 83 -7.84 8.46 -11.11
CA ASN A 83 -8.25 8.18 -9.74
C ASN A 83 -7.44 7.03 -9.14
N MET A 84 -7.17 6.00 -9.94
CA MET A 84 -6.29 4.89 -9.57
C MET A 84 -4.90 5.36 -9.16
N GLU A 85 -4.28 6.17 -10.02
CA GLU A 85 -2.93 6.67 -9.77
C GLU A 85 -2.90 7.69 -8.63
N GLN A 86 -3.96 8.46 -8.42
CA GLN A 86 -4.08 9.39 -7.31
C GLN A 86 -4.21 8.67 -5.96
N VAL A 87 -5.05 7.63 -5.88
CA VAL A 87 -5.14 6.77 -4.69
C VAL A 87 -3.79 6.09 -4.42
N LYS A 88 -3.14 5.52 -5.45
CA LYS A 88 -1.81 4.90 -5.30
C LYS A 88 -0.77 5.90 -4.80
N ALA A 89 -0.73 7.12 -5.37
CA ALA A 89 0.24 8.14 -5.01
C ALA A 89 0.07 8.65 -3.57
N LEU A 90 -1.17 8.77 -3.10
CA LEU A 90 -1.48 9.12 -1.71
C LEU A 90 -1.17 7.96 -0.76
N ALA A 91 -1.74 6.78 -1.01
CA ALA A 91 -1.61 5.63 -0.11
C ALA A 91 -0.15 5.19 0.05
N ARG A 92 0.64 5.23 -1.04
CA ARG A 92 2.06 4.86 -1.01
C ARG A 92 3.00 6.00 -0.63
N ASN A 93 2.49 7.21 -0.41
CA ASN A 93 3.31 8.33 0.01
C ASN A 93 4.07 7.95 1.30
N TYR A 94 5.34 8.33 1.40
CA TYR A 94 6.18 8.00 2.55
C TYR A 94 5.63 8.54 3.89
N VAL A 95 4.80 9.59 3.84
CA VAL A 95 4.11 10.15 5.01
C VAL A 95 2.93 9.29 5.45
N LEU A 96 2.23 8.63 4.52
CA LEU A 96 0.99 7.89 4.82
C LEU A 96 1.22 6.38 4.92
N GLY A 97 1.82 5.74 3.91
CA GLY A 97 2.10 4.30 3.92
C GLY A 97 0.85 3.41 4.12
N VAL A 98 -0.33 3.86 3.69
CA VAL A 98 -1.63 3.19 3.93
C VAL A 98 -1.74 1.89 3.16
N THR A 99 -2.22 0.85 3.85
CA THR A 99 -2.59 -0.45 3.27
C THR A 99 -4.10 -0.50 3.04
N ILE A 100 -4.55 -0.72 1.81
CA ILE A 100 -5.97 -0.71 1.45
C ILE A 100 -6.50 -2.14 1.33
N ASN A 101 -7.43 -2.50 2.21
CA ASN A 101 -8.10 -3.80 2.22
C ASN A 101 -9.56 -3.61 1.78
N PHE A 102 -10.06 -4.54 0.98
CA PHE A 102 -11.42 -4.52 0.47
C PHE A 102 -12.20 -5.69 1.06
N LEU A 103 -13.41 -5.42 1.52
CA LEU A 103 -14.40 -6.42 1.90
C LEU A 103 -15.63 -6.22 1.02
N THR A 104 -15.84 -7.16 0.09
CA THR A 104 -16.91 -7.04 -0.90
C THR A 104 -17.97 -8.11 -0.70
N THR A 105 -19.25 -7.73 -0.61
CA THR A 105 -20.37 -8.68 -0.49
C THR A 105 -21.15 -8.89 -1.80
N GLY A 106 -20.83 -8.13 -2.84
CA GLY A 106 -21.51 -8.14 -4.14
C GLY A 106 -20.66 -7.44 -5.21
N TYR A 107 -21.14 -7.51 -6.46
CA TYR A 107 -20.56 -6.80 -7.61
C TYR A 107 -21.68 -6.49 -8.61
N CYS A 108 -21.52 -5.43 -9.41
CA CYS A 108 -22.54 -4.95 -10.36
C CYS A 108 -22.59 -5.80 -11.64
N GLY A 109 -21.49 -6.47 -11.97
CA GLY A 109 -21.34 -7.29 -13.18
C GLY A 109 -21.41 -8.80 -12.93
N SER A 110 -20.73 -9.57 -13.79
CA SER A 110 -20.53 -11.02 -13.59
C SER A 110 -19.27 -11.33 -12.78
N GLN A 111 -18.39 -10.34 -12.61
CA GLN A 111 -17.10 -10.47 -11.95
C GLN A 111 -16.76 -9.18 -11.22
N LEU A 112 -15.99 -9.31 -10.14
CA LEU A 112 -15.40 -8.21 -9.40
C LEU A 112 -14.62 -7.27 -10.31
N HIS A 113 -14.84 -5.96 -10.17
CA HIS A 113 -14.04 -4.98 -10.88
C HIS A 113 -12.54 -5.09 -10.52
N PRO A 114 -11.62 -5.19 -11.50
CA PRO A 114 -10.21 -5.47 -11.25
C PRO A 114 -9.47 -4.35 -10.50
N ALA A 115 -10.05 -3.16 -10.40
CA ALA A 115 -9.41 -2.02 -9.74
C ALA A 115 -9.22 -2.24 -8.24
N PHE A 116 -10.17 -2.88 -7.55
CA PHE A 116 -10.03 -3.18 -6.11
C PHE A 116 -8.86 -4.12 -5.85
N ARG A 117 -8.77 -5.24 -6.59
CA ARG A 117 -7.64 -6.16 -6.47
C ARG A 117 -6.31 -5.48 -6.79
N ARG A 118 -6.26 -4.65 -7.84
CA ARG A 118 -5.05 -3.90 -8.20
C ARG A 118 -4.62 -2.90 -7.12
N LEU A 119 -5.54 -2.24 -6.43
CA LEU A 119 -5.23 -1.33 -5.30
C LEU A 119 -4.77 -2.09 -4.06
N ALA A 120 -5.43 -3.22 -3.74
CA ALA A 120 -5.02 -4.10 -2.66
C ALA A 120 -3.59 -4.60 -2.89
N GLU A 121 -3.32 -5.20 -4.07
CA GLU A 121 -1.98 -5.64 -4.46
C GLU A 121 -0.96 -4.50 -4.37
N ALA A 122 -1.32 -3.32 -4.88
CA ALA A 122 -0.45 -2.16 -4.91
C ALA A 122 0.02 -1.72 -3.52
N THR A 123 -0.82 -1.88 -2.50
CA THR A 123 -0.56 -1.44 -1.11
C THR A 123 -0.29 -2.61 -0.16
N SER A 124 -0.11 -3.83 -0.70
CA SER A 124 -0.07 -5.10 0.03
C SER A 124 -1.26 -5.34 0.95
N GLY A 125 -2.40 -4.76 0.62
CA GLY A 125 -3.68 -5.07 1.25
C GLY A 125 -4.31 -6.30 0.64
N GLN A 126 -5.49 -6.64 1.15
CA GLN A 126 -6.19 -7.87 0.81
C GLN A 126 -7.56 -7.57 0.19
N HIS A 127 -7.99 -8.43 -0.72
CA HIS A 127 -9.34 -8.42 -1.22
C HIS A 127 -10.10 -9.63 -0.68
N ILE A 128 -11.12 -9.38 0.13
CA ILE A 128 -11.94 -10.40 0.78
C ILE A 128 -13.33 -10.36 0.14
N ALA A 129 -13.63 -11.39 -0.65
CA ALA A 129 -14.99 -11.60 -1.15
C ALA A 129 -15.80 -12.37 -0.09
N LEU A 130 -16.96 -11.83 0.25
CA LEU A 130 -17.92 -12.41 1.18
C LEU A 130 -19.16 -12.83 0.38
N SER A 131 -19.65 -14.04 0.61
CA SER A 131 -20.78 -14.57 -0.17
C SER A 131 -22.11 -13.93 0.22
N LYS A 132 -22.26 -13.50 1.48
CA LYS A 132 -23.50 -12.96 2.05
C LYS A 132 -23.19 -11.99 3.19
N LYS A 133 -24.12 -11.09 3.48
CA LYS A 133 -24.04 -10.13 4.59
C LYS A 133 -23.71 -10.78 5.95
N GLY A 134 -24.28 -11.97 6.24
CA GLY A 134 -24.03 -12.67 7.50
C GLY A 134 -22.56 -13.08 7.72
N GLU A 135 -21.77 -13.22 6.67
CA GLU A 135 -20.33 -13.49 6.80
C GLU A 135 -19.56 -12.27 7.30
N LEU A 136 -20.03 -11.05 7.00
CA LEU A 136 -19.45 -9.82 7.53
C LEU A 136 -19.68 -9.72 9.04
N GLU A 137 -20.87 -10.10 9.52
CA GLU A 137 -21.19 -10.15 10.94
C GLU A 137 -20.30 -11.17 11.67
N GLN A 138 -20.07 -12.34 11.08
CA GLN A 138 -19.14 -13.33 11.62
C GLN A 138 -17.71 -12.78 11.67
N LEU A 139 -17.26 -12.09 10.62
CA LEU A 139 -15.94 -11.47 10.60
C LEU A 139 -15.81 -10.39 11.69
N SER A 140 -16.89 -9.65 11.98
CA SER A 140 -16.89 -8.60 13.02
C SER A 140 -16.51 -9.13 14.42
N SER A 141 -16.81 -10.40 14.71
CA SER A 141 -16.37 -11.05 15.96
C SER A 141 -14.84 -11.20 16.06
N MET A 142 -14.13 -11.08 14.93
CA MET A 142 -12.68 -11.14 14.82
C MET A 142 -12.02 -9.79 14.48
N THR A 143 -12.80 -8.77 14.08
CA THR A 143 -12.25 -7.52 13.52
C THR A 143 -11.44 -6.73 14.52
N GLY A 144 -11.79 -6.71 15.81
CA GLY A 144 -11.04 -5.95 16.82
C GLY A 144 -9.54 -6.26 16.85
N ARG A 145 -9.14 -7.45 16.35
CA ARG A 145 -7.75 -7.85 16.18
C ARG A 145 -7.26 -7.65 14.74
N LEU A 146 -8.01 -8.07 13.71
CA LEU A 146 -7.65 -7.96 12.27
C LEU A 146 -7.28 -6.53 11.80
N LEU A 147 -7.63 -5.50 12.56
CA LEU A 147 -7.46 -4.09 12.24
C LEU A 147 -6.15 -3.47 12.78
N ASP A 148 -5.31 -4.23 13.52
CA ASP A 148 -4.02 -3.72 14.01
C ASP A 148 -3.00 -3.57 12.86
N GLY A 149 -2.20 -2.50 12.88
CA GLY A 149 -1.16 -2.25 11.87
C GLY A 149 -0.11 -3.35 11.84
N TYR A 150 -0.23 -4.28 10.90
CA TYR A 150 0.57 -5.50 10.88
C TYR A 150 1.83 -5.42 10.00
N ASN A 151 2.88 -6.10 10.46
CA ASN A 151 4.03 -6.44 9.63
C ASN A 151 3.74 -7.70 8.85
N VAL A 152 4.07 -7.69 7.55
CA VAL A 152 3.89 -8.86 6.69
C VAL A 152 5.07 -9.82 6.93
N VAL A 153 4.77 -10.98 7.52
CA VAL A 153 5.74 -12.03 7.79
C VAL A 153 5.87 -12.95 6.59
N SER A 154 4.76 -13.37 6.01
CA SER A 154 4.76 -14.28 4.88
C SER A 154 3.55 -14.01 3.99
N PHE A 155 3.67 -14.33 2.71
CA PHE A 155 2.55 -14.33 1.78
C PHE A 155 2.86 -15.30 0.65
N GLY A 156 1.84 -15.69 -0.11
CA GLY A 156 2.01 -16.48 -1.31
C GLY A 156 0.69 -16.71 -2.04
N SER A 157 0.78 -17.19 -3.27
CA SER A 157 -0.37 -17.51 -4.10
C SER A 157 -0.06 -18.71 -5.02
N ASN A 158 -1.10 -19.35 -5.56
CA ASN A 158 -0.95 -20.31 -6.68
C ASN A 158 -1.40 -19.72 -8.04
N VAL A 159 -1.86 -18.46 -8.06
CA VAL A 159 -2.46 -17.78 -9.21
C VAL A 159 -1.48 -17.67 -10.38
N SER A 160 -0.18 -17.48 -10.10
CA SER A 160 0.88 -17.32 -11.11
C SER A 160 1.36 -18.63 -11.73
N HIS A 161 1.10 -19.76 -11.07
CA HIS A 161 1.59 -21.09 -11.47
C HIS A 161 0.59 -21.80 -12.39
N ARG A 162 0.31 -21.22 -13.57
CA ARG A 162 -0.35 -21.93 -14.67
C ARG A 162 0.59 -23.01 -15.22
N LYS A 163 0.76 -24.12 -14.52
CA LYS A 163 1.10 -25.37 -15.21
C LYS A 163 -0.11 -25.76 -16.05
N LYS A 164 0.09 -25.88 -17.37
CA LYS A 164 -0.87 -26.54 -18.29
C LYS A 164 -1.43 -27.77 -17.58
N ARG A 165 -2.77 -27.86 -17.53
CA ARG A 165 -3.58 -28.95 -16.96
C ARG A 165 -2.80 -30.27 -16.93
N SER A 166 -2.24 -30.60 -15.77
CA SER A 166 -1.78 -31.96 -15.50
C SER A 166 -3.01 -32.71 -15.00
N ALA A 167 -3.45 -33.74 -15.72
CA ALA A 167 -4.64 -34.53 -15.41
C ALA A 167 -4.39 -35.49 -14.23
N GLY A 168 -4.04 -34.93 -13.07
CA GLY A 168 -3.90 -35.65 -11.79
C GLY A 168 -4.68 -34.93 -10.69
N PRO A 169 -4.93 -35.57 -9.54
CA PRO A 169 -5.55 -34.91 -8.39
C PRO A 169 -4.71 -33.69 -8.01
N ALA A 170 -5.35 -32.53 -7.84
CA ALA A 170 -4.64 -31.34 -7.40
C ALA A 170 -4.13 -31.58 -5.97
N GLY A 171 -2.84 -31.86 -5.83
CA GLY A 171 -2.19 -32.01 -4.53
C GLY A 171 -2.29 -30.75 -3.68
N ASP A 172 -2.20 -30.91 -2.38
CA ASP A 172 -2.24 -29.79 -1.44
C ASP A 172 -1.00 -28.89 -1.59
N ASN A 173 -1.22 -27.58 -1.49
CA ASN A 173 -0.16 -26.58 -1.48
C ASN A 173 0.32 -26.37 -0.04
N LEU A 174 1.59 -26.63 0.20
CA LEU A 174 2.22 -26.52 1.52
C LEU A 174 3.12 -25.29 1.59
N TYR A 175 2.91 -24.46 2.61
CA TYR A 175 3.69 -23.25 2.87
C TYR A 175 4.29 -23.29 4.27
N SER A 176 5.60 -23.02 4.37
CA SER A 176 6.29 -22.88 5.64
C SER A 176 6.31 -21.41 6.07
N ILE A 177 5.96 -21.17 7.34
CA ILE A 177 5.83 -19.85 7.94
C ILE A 177 6.76 -19.82 9.16
N PRO A 178 7.89 -19.08 9.12
CA PRO A 178 8.73 -18.88 10.29
C PRO A 178 8.04 -17.90 11.25
N VAL A 179 7.83 -18.35 12.48
CA VAL A 179 7.38 -17.51 13.60
C VAL A 179 8.55 -17.32 14.53
N ASP A 180 8.92 -16.06 14.76
CA ASP A 180 10.02 -15.68 15.65
C ASP A 180 9.52 -15.16 17.00
N ASP A 181 10.45 -14.93 17.92
CA ASP A 181 10.22 -14.51 19.31
C ASP A 181 9.86 -13.01 19.46
N SER A 182 9.78 -12.24 18.37
CA SER A 182 9.26 -10.86 18.41
C SER A 182 7.75 -10.76 18.15
N MET A 183 7.07 -11.89 17.88
CA MET A 183 5.65 -11.91 17.52
C MET A 183 4.75 -12.19 18.74
N GLU A 184 3.91 -11.24 19.10
CA GLU A 184 2.90 -11.41 20.17
C GLU A 184 1.54 -11.85 19.63
N LYS A 185 1.19 -11.42 18.42
CA LYS A 185 -0.02 -11.84 17.72
C LYS A 185 0.31 -12.24 16.30
N MET A 186 -0.34 -13.29 15.82
CA MET A 186 -0.26 -13.75 14.44
C MET A 186 -1.67 -13.88 13.85
N VAL A 187 -1.84 -13.30 12.67
CA VAL A 187 -3.02 -13.48 11.83
C VAL A 187 -2.63 -14.16 10.54
N VAL A 188 -3.28 -15.28 10.25
CA VAL A 188 -3.16 -15.97 8.95
C VAL A 188 -4.48 -15.83 8.22
N THR A 189 -4.47 -15.14 7.09
CA THR A 189 -5.65 -15.00 6.24
C THR A 189 -5.39 -15.73 4.93
N VAL A 190 -6.32 -16.58 4.53
CA VAL A 190 -6.27 -17.37 3.29
C VAL A 190 -7.55 -17.11 2.53
N SER A 191 -7.47 -16.61 1.29
CA SER A 191 -8.63 -16.45 0.40
C SER A 191 -8.56 -17.43 -0.77
N THR A 192 -9.72 -17.92 -1.21
CA THR A 192 -9.85 -18.94 -2.26
C THR A 192 -10.87 -18.55 -3.31
N SER A 193 -10.66 -18.94 -4.56
CA SER A 193 -11.59 -18.60 -5.65
C SER A 193 -12.86 -19.44 -5.65
N ARG A 194 -12.82 -20.67 -5.12
CA ARG A 194 -14.03 -21.48 -4.92
C ARG A 194 -14.73 -21.11 -3.62
N SER A 195 -16.05 -20.98 -3.72
CA SER A 195 -16.95 -20.80 -2.59
C SER A 195 -17.25 -22.13 -1.89
N ASN A 196 -17.74 -22.04 -0.65
CA ASN A 196 -17.96 -23.15 0.26
C ASN A 196 -16.67 -23.88 0.60
N THR A 197 -15.69 -23.17 1.17
CA THR A 197 -14.59 -23.86 1.85
C THR A 197 -15.17 -24.75 2.93
N ASN A 198 -15.34 -26.04 2.63
CA ASN A 198 -15.46 -27.03 3.69
C ASN A 198 -14.29 -26.75 4.63
N GLU A 199 -14.54 -26.64 5.94
CA GLU A 199 -13.56 -26.22 6.95
C GLU A 199 -12.23 -26.99 6.85
N ASN A 200 -12.25 -28.15 6.18
CA ASN A 200 -11.13 -29.05 5.97
C ASN A 200 -10.17 -28.69 4.81
N TRP A 201 -10.45 -27.71 3.93
CA TRP A 201 -9.54 -27.38 2.82
C TRP A 201 -8.33 -26.57 3.24
N ILE A 202 -8.39 -25.88 4.37
CA ILE A 202 -7.33 -25.01 4.87
C ILE A 202 -6.98 -25.49 6.26
N THR A 203 -5.74 -25.94 6.44
CA THR A 203 -5.22 -26.42 7.73
C THR A 203 -3.95 -25.65 8.08
N LEU A 204 -3.94 -25.07 9.27
CA LEU A 204 -2.73 -24.49 9.86
C LEU A 204 -2.21 -25.44 10.94
N LYS A 205 -0.91 -25.72 10.92
CA LYS A 205 -0.23 -26.54 11.92
C LYS A 205 0.86 -25.75 12.63
N GLY A 206 0.93 -25.93 13.95
CA GLY A 206 2.01 -25.40 14.78
C GLY A 206 3.34 -26.14 14.55
N PRO A 207 4.44 -25.67 15.18
CA PRO A 207 5.76 -26.27 15.04
C PRO A 207 5.85 -27.70 15.59
N ASP A 208 4.94 -28.06 16.49
CA ASP A 208 4.75 -29.41 17.06
C ASP A 208 3.82 -30.29 16.19
N ASN A 209 3.48 -29.84 14.98
CA ASN A 209 2.56 -30.49 14.04
C ASN A 209 1.11 -30.60 14.56
N SER A 210 0.76 -29.90 15.65
CA SER A 210 -0.60 -29.79 16.16
C SER A 210 -1.48 -28.98 15.20
N ILE A 211 -2.71 -29.44 14.95
CA ILE A 211 -3.67 -28.73 14.11
C ILE A 211 -4.30 -27.60 14.92
N ILE A 212 -4.29 -26.40 14.35
CA ILE A 212 -4.82 -25.20 14.98
C ILE A 212 -6.31 -25.10 14.65
N VAL A 213 -7.13 -25.27 15.68
CA VAL A 213 -8.59 -25.15 15.60
C VAL A 213 -9.11 -23.92 16.34
N SER A 214 -8.44 -23.52 17.43
CA SER A 214 -8.81 -22.33 18.19
C SER A 214 -8.47 -21.06 17.40
N GLY A 215 -9.36 -20.07 17.45
CA GLY A 215 -9.20 -18.80 16.73
C GLY A 215 -9.32 -18.91 15.21
N LYS A 216 -9.79 -20.03 14.67
CA LYS A 216 -10.11 -20.20 13.26
C LYS A 216 -11.55 -19.77 12.98
N LEU A 217 -11.73 -18.92 11.97
CA LEU A 217 -13.01 -18.63 11.32
C LEU A 217 -12.91 -19.02 9.85
N SER A 218 -13.86 -19.80 9.38
CA SER A 218 -13.99 -20.15 7.98
C SER A 218 -15.32 -19.60 7.45
N LEU A 219 -15.21 -18.78 6.41
CA LEU A 219 -16.31 -18.22 5.62
C LEU A 219 -16.23 -18.82 4.21
N SER A 220 -17.20 -18.50 3.34
CA SER A 220 -17.31 -19.11 2.01
C SER A 220 -16.03 -19.13 1.16
N GLN A 221 -15.24 -18.06 1.18
CA GLN A 221 -14.04 -17.87 0.35
C GLN A 221 -12.82 -17.39 1.13
N ILE A 222 -12.90 -17.39 2.47
CA ILE A 222 -11.83 -16.91 3.33
C ILE A 222 -11.77 -17.74 4.61
N SER A 223 -10.55 -18.08 5.03
CA SER A 223 -10.28 -18.55 6.38
C SER A 223 -9.30 -17.63 7.08
N VAL A 224 -9.61 -17.26 8.32
CA VAL A 224 -8.80 -16.41 9.17
C VAL A 224 -8.43 -17.20 10.42
N TYR A 225 -7.15 -17.22 10.75
CA TYR A 225 -6.64 -17.72 12.02
C TYR A 225 -6.13 -16.54 12.83
N GLN A 226 -6.53 -16.45 14.09
CA GLN A 226 -5.97 -15.55 15.08
C GLN A 226 -5.29 -16.35 16.19
N ILE A 227 -4.00 -16.11 16.36
CA ILE A 227 -3.17 -16.78 17.35
C ILE A 227 -2.52 -15.72 18.21
N ASP A 228 -2.85 -15.73 19.50
CA ASP A 228 -2.12 -14.96 20.51
C ASP A 228 -0.93 -15.79 20.99
N ASN A 229 0.21 -15.11 21.20
CA ASN A 229 1.47 -15.68 21.63
C ASN A 229 1.84 -16.96 20.86
N PRO A 230 1.96 -16.88 19.52
CA PRO A 230 2.24 -18.05 18.70
C PRO A 230 3.58 -18.68 19.10
N LYS A 231 3.62 -20.02 19.22
CA LYS A 231 4.88 -20.75 19.49
C LYS A 231 5.92 -20.41 18.41
N THR A 232 7.12 -20.04 18.84
CA THR A 232 8.28 -19.87 17.96
C THR A 232 8.60 -21.15 17.20
N GLY A 233 8.89 -21.05 15.92
CA GLY A 233 9.24 -22.19 15.07
C GLY A 233 8.61 -22.14 13.67
N ALA A 234 8.74 -23.24 12.94
CA ALA A 234 8.20 -23.37 11.59
C ALA A 234 6.74 -23.86 11.63
N TRP A 235 5.81 -22.99 11.27
CA TRP A 235 4.40 -23.33 11.09
C TRP A 235 4.16 -23.80 9.65
N THR A 236 3.16 -24.67 9.47
CA THR A 236 2.81 -25.19 8.15
C THR A 236 1.37 -24.85 7.81
N LEU A 237 1.17 -24.11 6.72
CA LEU A 237 -0.13 -23.88 6.11
C LEU A 237 -0.32 -24.86 4.95
N SER A 238 -1.38 -25.66 5.00
CA SER A 238 -1.83 -26.52 3.91
C SER A 238 -3.11 -25.97 3.30
N VAL A 239 -3.12 -25.78 1.98
CA VAL A 239 -4.29 -25.35 1.21
C VAL A 239 -4.58 -26.38 0.13
N SER A 240 -5.74 -27.02 0.19
CA SER A 240 -6.11 -28.08 -0.73
C SER A 240 -6.17 -27.58 -2.17
N GLY A 241 -5.57 -28.32 -3.12
CA GLY A 241 -5.67 -27.97 -4.55
C GLY A 241 -7.12 -27.93 -5.07
N SER A 242 -8.07 -28.52 -4.34
CA SER A 242 -9.49 -28.48 -4.63
C SER A 242 -10.15 -27.12 -4.36
N SER A 243 -9.51 -26.22 -3.59
CA SER A 243 -10.02 -24.87 -3.30
C SER A 243 -9.87 -23.89 -4.47
N GLY A 244 -9.22 -24.32 -5.56
CA GLY A 244 -8.99 -23.49 -6.74
C GLY A 244 -7.79 -22.55 -6.56
N GLU A 245 -7.92 -21.35 -7.10
CA GLU A 245 -6.91 -20.30 -6.90
C GLU A 245 -6.94 -19.82 -5.45
N HIS A 246 -5.79 -19.58 -4.85
CA HIS A 246 -5.70 -19.04 -3.50
C HIS A 246 -4.53 -18.07 -3.34
N GLU A 247 -4.68 -17.20 -2.35
CA GLU A 247 -3.64 -16.35 -1.82
C GLU A 247 -3.69 -16.39 -0.28
N PHE A 248 -2.56 -16.18 0.37
CA PHE A 248 -2.51 -16.06 1.82
C PHE A 248 -1.59 -14.94 2.27
N PHE A 249 -1.87 -14.42 3.45
CA PHE A 249 -1.05 -13.44 4.15
C PHE A 249 -0.89 -13.86 5.60
N VAL A 250 0.33 -13.78 6.10
CA VAL A 250 0.68 -13.93 7.50
C VAL A 250 1.16 -12.58 7.99
N LYS A 251 0.46 -12.07 8.99
CA LYS A 251 0.62 -10.76 9.57
C LYS A 251 0.93 -10.89 11.06
N SER A 252 1.82 -10.04 11.56
CA SER A 252 2.24 -10.04 12.97
C SER A 252 2.14 -8.66 13.61
N SER A 253 1.74 -8.63 14.87
CA SER A 253 1.80 -7.42 15.70
C SER A 253 2.41 -7.71 17.07
N SER A 254 3.13 -6.72 17.58
CA SER A 254 3.76 -6.62 18.90
C SER A 254 4.09 -5.14 19.13
N GLU A 255 4.16 -4.72 20.39
CA GLU A 255 4.66 -3.39 20.75
C GLU A 255 6.11 -3.14 20.30
N THR A 256 6.91 -4.21 20.20
CA THR A 256 8.34 -4.16 19.89
C THR A 256 8.69 -5.06 18.70
N ASN A 257 7.90 -4.91 17.64
CA ASN A 257 8.03 -5.65 16.40
C ASN A 257 9.42 -5.49 15.75
N VAL A 258 9.96 -6.60 15.23
CA VAL A 258 10.99 -6.54 14.17
C VAL A 258 10.28 -6.22 12.85
N ASP A 259 10.70 -5.15 12.18
CA ASP A 259 10.21 -4.79 10.84
C ASP A 259 11.23 -3.94 10.08
N PHE A 260 11.00 -3.70 8.80
CA PHE A 260 11.88 -2.80 8.05
C PHE A 260 11.14 -1.87 7.10
N GLU A 261 11.72 -0.69 6.97
CA GLU A 261 11.40 0.26 5.91
C GLU A 261 12.48 0.26 4.85
N HIS A 262 12.13 0.76 3.67
CA HIS A 262 13.09 0.92 2.61
C HIS A 262 12.78 2.12 1.73
N TYR A 263 13.83 2.66 1.13
CA TYR A 263 13.73 3.61 0.04
C TYR A 263 14.95 3.46 -0.87
N PHE A 264 14.88 4.04 -2.06
CA PHE A 264 15.99 4.04 -2.99
C PHE A 264 16.60 5.44 -3.05
N ILE A 265 17.90 5.50 -3.28
CA ILE A 265 18.62 6.72 -3.61
C ILE A 265 19.00 6.64 -5.08
N THR A 266 18.67 7.70 -5.81
CA THR A 266 19.08 7.90 -7.20
C THR A 266 19.82 9.22 -7.35
N THR A 267 20.68 9.30 -8.36
CA THR A 267 21.45 10.51 -8.68
C THR A 267 20.74 11.28 -9.79
N LEU A 268 20.34 12.52 -9.51
CA LEU A 268 19.71 13.41 -10.47
C LEU A 268 20.59 14.62 -10.79
N PRO A 269 20.38 15.27 -11.96
CA PRO A 269 21.03 16.54 -12.25
C PRO A 269 20.69 17.60 -11.18
N GLY A 270 21.70 18.30 -10.68
CA GLY A 270 21.62 19.43 -9.75
C GLY A 270 21.68 20.79 -10.44
N ARG A 271 21.81 21.87 -9.65
CA ARG A 271 22.09 23.21 -10.18
C ARG A 271 23.55 23.31 -10.63
N SER A 272 23.82 23.97 -11.76
CA SER A 272 25.17 24.27 -12.27
C SER A 272 26.08 23.04 -12.43
N ARG A 273 25.71 22.10 -13.31
CA ARG A 273 26.47 20.87 -13.63
C ARG A 273 26.78 19.93 -12.45
N SER A 274 26.24 20.18 -11.26
CA SER A 274 26.33 19.26 -10.13
C SER A 274 25.34 18.09 -10.29
N THR A 275 25.53 17.05 -9.49
CA THR A 275 24.53 16.00 -9.28
C THR A 275 24.07 16.03 -7.83
N LYS A 276 22.83 15.58 -7.59
CA LYS A 276 22.26 15.47 -6.25
C LYS A 276 21.71 14.06 -6.05
N GLU A 277 22.12 13.43 -4.96
CA GLU A 277 21.48 12.21 -4.47
C GLU A 277 20.14 12.55 -3.84
N VAL A 278 19.10 11.83 -4.23
CA VAL A 278 17.74 12.07 -3.73
C VAL A 278 17.02 10.76 -3.43
N PRO A 279 16.20 10.73 -2.36
CA PRO A 279 15.38 9.57 -2.06
C PRO A 279 14.20 9.46 -3.06
N VAL A 280 13.87 8.24 -3.42
CA VAL A 280 12.73 7.85 -4.26
C VAL A 280 12.15 6.53 -3.75
N SER A 281 10.82 6.40 -3.74
CA SER A 281 10.14 5.19 -3.26
C SER A 281 10.26 4.01 -4.24
N HIS A 282 10.46 4.31 -5.52
CA HIS A 282 10.60 3.29 -6.57
C HIS A 282 11.89 3.52 -7.36
N PRO A 283 12.62 2.44 -7.70
CA PRO A 283 13.91 2.56 -8.35
C PRO A 283 13.76 2.83 -9.85
N THR A 284 14.80 3.39 -10.44
CA THR A 284 14.89 3.54 -11.90
C THR A 284 15.25 2.20 -12.54
N ALA A 285 14.36 1.69 -13.39
CA ALA A 285 14.56 0.42 -14.09
C ALA A 285 15.79 0.47 -15.00
N GLY A 286 16.62 -0.59 -14.95
CA GLY A 286 17.82 -0.74 -15.77
C GLY A 286 19.01 0.15 -15.37
N LYS A 287 18.94 0.84 -14.23
CA LYS A 287 20.04 1.63 -13.67
C LYS A 287 20.45 1.12 -12.29
N LEU A 288 21.66 1.48 -11.88
CA LEU A 288 22.12 1.26 -10.52
C LEU A 288 21.34 2.16 -9.56
N ASN A 289 20.69 1.57 -8.57
CA ASN A 289 20.01 2.28 -7.50
C ASN A 289 20.59 1.81 -6.18
N ARG A 290 20.84 2.74 -5.26
CA ARG A 290 21.24 2.39 -3.90
C ARG A 290 19.98 2.19 -3.08
N LEU A 291 19.75 0.96 -2.62
CA LEU A 291 18.68 0.63 -1.70
C LEU A 291 19.15 0.89 -0.27
N VAL A 292 18.35 1.63 0.49
CA VAL A 292 18.53 1.84 1.92
C VAL A 292 17.41 1.12 2.65
N ILE A 293 17.77 0.40 3.71
CA ILE A 293 16.85 -0.30 4.61
C ILE A 293 17.07 0.24 6.02
N THR A 294 15.97 0.53 6.71
CA THR A 294 15.97 0.89 8.13
C THR A 294 15.28 -0.23 8.90
N LEU A 295 16.01 -0.88 9.82
CA LEU A 295 15.53 -2.01 10.60
C LEU A 295 14.98 -1.53 11.95
N ALA A 296 13.67 -1.63 12.13
CA ALA A 296 13.02 -1.49 13.44
C ALA A 296 13.19 -2.80 14.23
N GLY A 297 13.40 -2.70 15.54
CA GLY A 297 13.67 -3.87 16.39
C GLY A 297 15.08 -4.47 16.19
N SER A 298 16.03 -3.69 15.66
CA SER A 298 17.40 -4.14 15.37
C SER A 298 18.12 -4.74 16.60
N GLU A 299 17.77 -4.31 17.80
CA GLU A 299 18.27 -4.82 19.08
C GLU A 299 17.89 -6.28 19.33
N LYS A 300 16.82 -6.77 18.68
CA LYS A 300 16.37 -8.17 18.75
C LYS A 300 16.99 -9.05 17.68
N VAL A 301 17.70 -8.48 16.71
CA VAL A 301 18.20 -9.19 15.53
C VAL A 301 19.71 -9.43 15.63
N ASP A 302 20.17 -10.59 15.17
CA ASP A 302 21.58 -10.80 14.86
C ASP A 302 21.89 -10.21 13.48
N ASN A 303 22.47 -9.01 13.47
CA ASN A 303 22.78 -8.27 12.26
C ASN A 303 23.72 -9.04 11.30
N SER A 304 24.54 -9.97 11.78
CA SER A 304 25.46 -10.75 10.94
C SER A 304 24.73 -11.80 10.08
N SER A 305 23.56 -12.24 10.55
CA SER A 305 22.70 -13.22 9.88
C SER A 305 21.83 -12.60 8.77
N LEU A 306 21.70 -11.27 8.73
CA LEU A 306 20.79 -10.56 7.84
C LEU A 306 21.08 -10.83 6.36
N ARG A 307 20.04 -11.22 5.62
CA ARG A 307 20.07 -11.41 4.17
C ARG A 307 18.84 -10.75 3.55
N LEU A 308 19.04 -10.11 2.40
CA LEU A 308 17.97 -9.53 1.61
C LEU A 308 17.73 -10.37 0.36
N GLN A 309 16.46 -10.64 0.06
CA GLN A 309 16.04 -11.26 -1.20
C GLN A 309 15.08 -10.33 -1.93
N LEU A 310 15.28 -10.21 -3.24
CA LEU A 310 14.25 -9.71 -4.15
C LEU A 310 13.39 -10.90 -4.52
N ILE A 311 12.08 -10.73 -4.41
CA ILE A 311 11.08 -11.76 -4.69
C ILE A 311 9.99 -11.21 -5.63
N THR A 312 9.31 -12.08 -6.36
CA THR A 312 8.18 -11.69 -7.19
C THR A 312 7.01 -11.23 -6.32
N LYS A 313 5.98 -10.64 -6.95
CA LYS A 313 4.74 -10.30 -6.26
C LYS A 313 3.96 -11.50 -5.73
N ASP A 314 4.37 -12.73 -6.10
CA ASP A 314 3.76 -13.99 -5.72
C ASP A 314 4.62 -14.79 -4.72
N GLY A 315 5.83 -14.29 -4.40
CA GLY A 315 6.72 -14.86 -3.38
C GLY A 315 7.93 -15.63 -3.92
N ASP A 316 8.01 -15.83 -5.23
CA ASP A 316 9.10 -16.56 -5.87
C ASP A 316 10.42 -15.80 -5.77
N HIS A 317 11.52 -16.52 -5.60
CA HIS A 317 12.85 -15.93 -5.52
C HIS A 317 13.28 -15.31 -6.87
N ILE A 318 13.77 -14.07 -6.85
CA ILE A 318 14.40 -13.42 -8.01
C ILE A 318 15.92 -13.44 -7.86
N ARG A 319 16.42 -12.89 -6.75
CA ARG A 319 17.86 -12.73 -6.50
C ARG A 319 18.15 -12.38 -5.04
N ASP A 320 19.29 -12.83 -4.52
CA ASP A 320 19.85 -12.37 -3.25
C ASP A 320 20.66 -11.07 -3.40
N ALA A 321 20.60 -10.22 -2.38
CA ALA A 321 21.38 -9.00 -2.26
C ALA A 321 22.13 -8.95 -0.92
N THR A 322 23.42 -8.62 -0.99
CA THR A 322 24.26 -8.46 0.20
C THR A 322 24.04 -7.09 0.80
N LEU A 323 23.70 -7.06 2.09
CA LEU A 323 23.54 -5.83 2.87
C LEU A 323 24.87 -5.41 3.49
N GLN A 324 25.12 -4.11 3.47
CA GLN A 324 26.23 -3.46 4.20
C GLN A 324 25.63 -2.64 5.34
N SER A 325 25.99 -2.99 6.57
CA SER A 325 25.61 -2.22 7.77
C SER A 325 26.32 -0.87 7.77
N ARG A 326 25.60 0.20 8.09
CA ARG A 326 26.15 1.53 8.34
C ARG A 326 26.39 1.77 9.83
N ASP A 327 25.39 1.48 10.64
CA ASP A 327 25.35 1.76 12.09
C ASP A 327 24.56 0.70 12.89
N GLY A 328 24.27 -0.46 12.28
CA GLY A 328 23.50 -1.53 12.91
C GLY A 328 21.98 -1.39 12.82
N VAL A 329 21.47 -0.22 12.41
CA VAL A 329 20.04 0.05 12.16
C VAL A 329 19.79 0.26 10.66
N HIS A 330 20.71 0.97 10.01
CA HIS A 330 20.65 1.29 8.59
C HIS A 330 21.55 0.35 7.78
N PHE A 331 20.98 -0.22 6.74
CA PHE A 331 21.65 -1.13 5.82
C PHE A 331 21.55 -0.60 4.41
N THR A 332 22.59 -0.82 3.62
CA THR A 332 22.61 -0.40 2.21
C THR A 332 23.03 -1.51 1.29
N THR A 333 22.50 -1.50 0.08
CA THR A 333 22.95 -2.36 -1.02
C THR A 333 22.70 -1.66 -2.35
N SER A 334 23.28 -2.18 -3.42
CA SER A 334 23.09 -1.63 -4.76
C SER A 334 22.40 -2.65 -5.64
N VAL A 335 21.32 -2.22 -6.31
CA VAL A 335 20.47 -3.08 -7.14
C VAL A 335 20.28 -2.46 -8.52
N ILE A 336 20.26 -3.30 -9.55
CA ILE A 336 19.85 -2.92 -10.91
C ILE A 336 18.54 -3.65 -11.20
N PRO A 337 17.39 -3.03 -10.92
CA PRO A 337 16.11 -3.69 -11.10
C PRO A 337 15.74 -3.75 -12.57
N SER A 338 15.14 -4.87 -12.98
CA SER A 338 14.43 -4.95 -14.27
C SER A 338 13.16 -4.10 -14.23
N ALA A 339 12.43 -4.00 -15.35
CA ALA A 339 11.11 -3.33 -15.37
C ALA A 339 9.98 -4.17 -14.73
N ARG A 340 10.29 -5.33 -14.13
CA ARG A 340 9.31 -6.18 -13.45
C ARG A 340 9.12 -5.72 -12.01
N VAL A 341 7.87 -5.75 -11.53
CA VAL A 341 7.53 -5.48 -10.14
C VAL A 341 8.10 -6.54 -9.20
N PHE A 342 8.46 -6.16 -7.98
CA PHE A 342 9.03 -7.08 -6.99
C PHE A 342 8.70 -6.63 -5.56
N LYS A 343 8.95 -7.51 -4.58
CA LYS A 343 8.96 -7.20 -3.15
C LYS A 343 10.34 -7.52 -2.56
N LEU A 344 10.60 -6.97 -1.38
CA LEU A 344 11.79 -7.32 -0.59
C LEU A 344 11.40 -8.31 0.49
N LYS A 345 12.21 -9.35 0.67
CA LYS A 345 12.15 -10.28 1.79
C LYS A 345 13.44 -10.15 2.59
N LEU A 346 13.34 -9.61 3.80
CA LEU A 346 14.43 -9.58 4.76
C LEU A 346 14.35 -10.83 5.62
N ARG A 347 15.46 -11.54 5.78
CA ARG A 347 15.54 -12.75 6.62
C ARG A 347 16.82 -12.76 7.45
N GLY A 348 16.80 -13.51 8.53
CA GLY A 348 17.95 -13.72 9.41
C GLY A 348 17.54 -14.49 10.65
N ASN A 349 18.30 -14.31 11.71
CA ASN A 349 18.03 -14.86 13.03
C ASN A 349 17.86 -13.71 14.03
N THR A 350 16.95 -13.90 14.98
CA THR A 350 16.90 -13.07 16.18
C THR A 350 18.07 -13.42 17.10
N ARG A 351 18.34 -12.59 18.11
CA ARG A 351 19.43 -12.84 19.07
C ARG A 351 19.22 -14.09 19.92
N SER A 352 17.99 -14.57 20.05
CA SER A 352 17.68 -15.86 20.68
C SER A 352 17.97 -17.06 19.76
N GLY A 353 18.37 -16.81 18.50
CA GLY A 353 18.66 -17.83 17.49
C GLY A 353 17.47 -18.19 16.60
N SER A 354 16.29 -17.61 16.83
CA SER A 354 15.08 -17.95 16.07
C SER A 354 15.12 -17.38 14.65
N PRO A 355 14.82 -18.17 13.60
CA PRO A 355 14.76 -17.64 12.24
C PRO A 355 13.58 -16.69 12.10
N PHE A 356 13.80 -15.52 11.50
CA PHE A 356 12.75 -14.56 11.20
C PHE A 356 12.74 -14.20 9.72
N GLN A 357 11.58 -13.74 9.24
CA GLN A 357 11.48 -13.07 7.95
C GLN A 357 10.46 -11.93 8.00
N ARG A 358 10.68 -10.88 7.22
CA ARG A 358 9.73 -9.77 7.00
C ARG A 358 9.67 -9.44 5.52
N ILE A 359 8.52 -8.97 5.07
CA ILE A 359 8.24 -8.61 3.67
C ILE A 359 7.95 -7.13 3.59
N SER A 360 8.45 -6.46 2.55
CA SER A 360 8.16 -5.05 2.32
C SER A 360 6.66 -4.78 2.26
N SER A 361 6.22 -3.73 2.97
CA SER A 361 4.81 -3.32 3.07
C SER A 361 4.19 -2.91 1.73
N GLN A 362 4.98 -2.61 0.70
CA GLN A 362 4.50 -2.24 -0.63
C GLN A 362 5.20 -3.05 -1.72
N ILE A 363 4.52 -3.18 -2.86
CA ILE A 363 5.13 -3.64 -4.10
C ILE A 363 6.02 -2.52 -4.65
N ILE A 364 7.22 -2.89 -5.08
CA ILE A 364 8.17 -1.99 -5.73
C ILE A 364 7.94 -2.06 -7.23
N GLU A 365 7.71 -0.91 -7.85
CA GLU A 365 7.39 -0.75 -9.28
C GLU A 365 8.52 0.00 -9.99
N PRO A 366 9.56 -0.68 -10.51
CA PRO A 366 10.64 0.00 -11.24
C PRO A 366 10.13 0.68 -12.49
N SER A 367 10.55 1.93 -12.71
CA SER A 367 10.14 2.71 -13.88
C SER A 367 11.34 3.33 -14.60
N LYS A 368 11.21 3.53 -15.91
CA LYS A 368 12.16 4.35 -16.69
C LYS A 368 11.85 5.83 -16.60
N VAL A 369 10.73 6.20 -15.99
CA VAL A 369 10.25 7.59 -15.85
C VAL A 369 10.14 7.89 -14.37
N LEU A 370 10.79 8.96 -13.94
CA LEU A 370 10.70 9.47 -12.58
C LEU A 370 10.02 10.84 -12.62
N LEU A 371 8.93 10.97 -11.86
CA LEU A 371 8.27 12.24 -11.60
C LEU A 371 8.35 12.54 -10.10
N ARG A 372 8.87 13.71 -9.74
CA ARG A 372 8.99 14.12 -8.33
C ARG A 372 8.85 15.62 -8.15
N VAL A 373 8.52 16.03 -6.93
CA VAL A 373 8.61 17.44 -6.53
C VAL A 373 10.09 17.84 -6.49
N TRP A 374 10.43 18.92 -7.18
CA TRP A 374 11.77 19.50 -7.18
C TRP A 374 11.90 20.61 -6.14
N SER A 375 10.91 21.50 -6.11
CA SER A 375 10.83 22.63 -5.18
C SER A 375 9.41 23.20 -5.18
N ALA A 376 8.99 23.77 -4.06
CA ALA A 376 7.88 24.73 -4.03
C ALA A 376 8.42 26.08 -3.52
N SER A 377 7.92 27.20 -4.04
CA SER A 377 8.17 28.51 -3.43
C SER A 377 7.46 28.63 -2.08
N ASN A 378 7.76 29.69 -1.33
CA ASN A 378 7.11 29.99 -0.04
C ASN A 378 7.23 28.80 0.95
N ASP A 379 8.34 28.06 0.92
CA ASP A 379 8.62 26.94 1.82
C ASP A 379 7.49 25.91 1.93
N TYR A 380 6.93 25.51 0.77
CA TYR A 380 5.81 24.57 0.69
C TYR A 380 4.53 25.08 1.39
N THR A 381 4.37 26.40 1.49
CA THR A 381 3.12 27.04 1.92
C THR A 381 2.37 27.63 0.73
N LEU A 382 1.09 27.90 0.95
CA LEU A 382 0.21 28.59 0.04
C LEU A 382 -0.36 29.83 0.75
N PRO A 383 0.35 30.97 0.71
CA PRO A 383 -0.13 32.20 1.34
C PRO A 383 -1.46 32.65 0.74
N HIS A 384 -2.37 33.11 1.61
CA HIS A 384 -3.66 33.64 1.17
C HIS A 384 -3.47 34.78 0.18
N ASN A 385 -4.11 34.67 -0.99
CA ASN A 385 -3.96 35.51 -2.19
C ASN A 385 -2.55 35.58 -2.80
N GLY A 386 -1.57 34.87 -2.25
CA GLY A 386 -0.24 34.69 -2.81
C GLY A 386 -0.19 33.58 -3.86
N ILE A 387 0.75 33.70 -4.82
CA ILE A 387 1.04 32.62 -5.77
C ILE A 387 2.15 31.75 -5.19
N THR A 388 1.93 30.44 -5.17
CA THR A 388 2.99 29.45 -4.96
C THR A 388 3.30 28.72 -6.26
N PHE A 389 4.58 28.68 -6.61
CA PHE A 389 5.11 27.92 -7.75
C PHE A 389 5.60 26.56 -7.27
N VAL A 390 5.04 25.49 -7.82
CA VAL A 390 5.52 24.13 -7.62
C VAL A 390 6.22 23.65 -8.88
N HIS A 391 7.50 23.32 -8.75
CA HIS A 391 8.29 22.72 -9.81
C HIS A 391 8.37 21.21 -9.61
N PHE A 392 7.98 20.45 -10.63
CA PHE A 392 8.15 19.02 -10.71
C PHE A 392 9.25 18.68 -11.70
N LEU A 393 10.09 17.71 -11.36
CA LEU A 393 11.11 17.19 -12.25
C LEU A 393 10.61 15.91 -12.92
N LEU A 394 10.50 15.92 -14.25
CA LEU A 394 10.18 14.76 -15.07
C LEU A 394 11.46 14.22 -15.70
N CYS A 395 12.04 13.17 -15.12
CA CYS A 395 13.22 12.49 -15.68
C CYS A 395 12.81 11.30 -16.54
N ASN A 396 13.25 11.30 -17.80
CA ASN A 396 13.05 10.19 -18.73
C ASN A 396 14.37 9.45 -18.96
N HIS A 397 14.44 8.20 -18.54
CA HIS A 397 15.57 7.30 -18.77
C HIS A 397 15.30 6.27 -19.88
N GLY A 398 14.10 6.28 -20.46
CA GLY A 398 13.74 5.54 -21.65
C GLY A 398 14.04 6.31 -22.93
N ASP A 399 13.40 5.88 -24.02
CA ASP A 399 13.54 6.55 -25.32
C ASP A 399 12.83 7.90 -25.33
N ARG A 400 13.22 8.75 -26.29
CA ARG A 400 12.58 10.06 -26.47
C ARG A 400 11.08 9.91 -26.68
N GLU A 401 10.30 10.57 -25.85
CA GLU A 401 8.84 10.44 -25.88
C GLU A 401 8.14 11.74 -25.44
N ARG A 402 6.87 11.88 -25.85
CA ARG A 402 5.96 12.91 -25.36
C ARG A 402 5.14 12.35 -24.20
N PHE A 403 5.06 13.11 -23.12
CA PHE A 403 4.26 12.81 -21.94
C PHE A 403 3.04 13.72 -21.90
N GLN A 404 1.84 13.13 -21.86
CA GLN A 404 0.61 13.83 -21.51
C GLN A 404 0.62 14.11 -20.02
N ILE A 405 0.18 15.31 -19.62
CA ILE A 405 0.28 15.77 -18.22
C ILE A 405 -1.11 16.10 -17.71
N THR A 406 -1.46 15.48 -16.59
CA THR A 406 -2.70 15.74 -15.83
C THR A 406 -2.31 16.31 -14.49
N VAL A 407 -2.94 17.42 -14.09
CA VAL A 407 -2.78 18.05 -12.77
C VAL A 407 -4.15 18.19 -12.15
N ARG A 408 -4.27 17.83 -10.87
CA ARG A 408 -5.49 17.95 -10.08
C ARG A 408 -5.13 18.43 -8.69
N ASP A 409 -6.09 19.03 -8.01
CA ASP A 409 -5.94 19.48 -6.64
C ASP A 409 -7.21 19.20 -5.84
N ARG A 410 -7.09 19.27 -4.52
CA ARG A 410 -8.19 18.96 -3.63
C ARG A 410 -9.08 20.18 -3.41
N LEU A 411 -8.48 21.33 -3.11
CA LEU A 411 -9.19 22.55 -2.72
C LEU A 411 -9.50 23.48 -3.91
N GLY A 412 -9.07 23.15 -5.14
CA GLY A 412 -9.38 23.94 -6.32
C GLY A 412 -8.62 25.28 -6.39
N TYR A 413 -7.41 25.31 -5.83
CA TYR A 413 -6.48 26.43 -5.87
C TYR A 413 -5.53 26.45 -7.06
N LEU A 414 -5.59 25.47 -7.97
CA LEU A 414 -4.81 25.44 -9.19
C LEU A 414 -5.17 26.63 -10.11
N VAL A 415 -4.18 27.50 -10.31
CA VAL A 415 -4.21 28.54 -11.34
C VAL A 415 -3.87 27.93 -12.70
N THR A 416 -2.94 26.96 -12.70
CA THR A 416 -2.55 26.24 -13.92
C THR A 416 -3.63 25.23 -14.32
N ARG A 417 -4.50 25.60 -15.27
CA ARG A 417 -5.62 24.73 -15.70
C ARG A 417 -5.19 23.59 -16.63
N ARG A 418 -4.15 23.78 -17.46
CA ARG A 418 -3.62 22.75 -18.38
C ARG A 418 -2.13 22.97 -18.67
N ILE A 419 -1.33 21.91 -18.55
CA ILE A 419 0.08 21.89 -19.06
C ILE A 419 0.13 21.25 -20.46
N GLY A 420 -0.84 20.40 -20.81
CA GLY A 420 -0.96 19.75 -22.11
C GLY A 420 -0.02 18.55 -22.25
N SER A 421 1.20 18.77 -22.75
CA SER A 421 2.19 17.70 -22.88
C SER A 421 3.63 18.22 -22.89
N ARG A 422 4.59 17.36 -22.53
CA ARG A 422 6.02 17.70 -22.54
C ARG A 422 6.81 16.61 -23.26
N ILE A 423 7.73 17.01 -24.14
CA ILE A 423 8.71 16.07 -24.71
C ILE A 423 9.87 15.94 -23.73
N ALA A 424 10.23 14.70 -23.39
CA ALA A 424 11.44 14.39 -22.65
C ALA A 424 12.35 13.50 -23.51
N ARG A 425 13.56 13.97 -23.77
CA ARG A 425 14.62 13.20 -24.44
C ARG A 425 15.15 12.12 -23.51
N ARG A 426 15.81 11.10 -24.06
CA ARG A 426 16.53 10.09 -23.30
C ARG A 426 17.54 10.76 -22.36
N ASN A 427 17.51 10.37 -21.09
CA ASN A 427 18.30 10.93 -19.98
C ASN A 427 18.16 12.44 -19.77
N SER A 428 17.01 13.03 -20.14
CA SER A 428 16.71 14.42 -19.80
C SER A 428 15.71 14.52 -18.65
N CYS A 429 15.79 15.61 -17.89
CA CYS A 429 14.91 15.91 -16.78
C CYS A 429 14.23 17.28 -16.93
N PRO A 430 13.30 17.47 -17.89
CA PRO A 430 12.54 18.72 -17.97
C PRO A 430 11.78 19.03 -16.68
N ILE A 431 11.72 20.34 -16.35
CA ILE A 431 10.90 20.87 -15.26
C ILE A 431 9.49 21.15 -15.78
N LEU A 432 8.48 20.80 -14.97
CA LEU A 432 7.08 21.17 -15.13
C LEU A 432 6.72 22.15 -14.01
N ALA A 433 6.14 23.30 -14.35
CA ALA A 433 5.73 24.30 -13.37
C ALA A 433 4.20 24.28 -13.21
N VAL A 434 3.74 24.29 -11.96
CA VAL A 434 2.33 24.40 -11.56
C VAL A 434 2.19 25.59 -10.62
N LEU A 435 1.18 26.41 -10.85
CA LEU A 435 0.86 27.56 -10.01
C LEU A 435 -0.42 27.28 -9.23
N ALA A 436 -0.38 27.59 -7.94
CA ALA A 436 -1.55 27.55 -7.06
C ALA A 436 -1.71 28.90 -6.32
N ARG A 437 -2.94 29.24 -5.95
CA ARG A 437 -3.30 30.42 -5.16
C ARG A 437 -4.48 30.10 -4.24
N ALA A 438 -4.27 30.21 -2.94
CA ALA A 438 -5.37 30.12 -1.98
C ALA A 438 -6.20 31.41 -2.02
N THR A 439 -7.52 31.30 -2.17
CA THR A 439 -8.43 32.45 -2.27
C THR A 439 -9.48 32.51 -1.16
N ARG A 440 -9.61 31.44 -0.36
CA ARG A 440 -10.61 31.34 0.70
C ARG A 440 -9.95 31.43 2.08
N THR A 441 -10.56 32.20 2.97
CA THR A 441 -10.02 32.47 4.32
C THR A 441 -10.29 31.31 5.27
N GLU A 442 -11.42 30.61 5.08
CA GLU A 442 -11.83 29.44 5.86
C GLU A 442 -10.95 28.19 5.66
N ASP A 443 -10.04 28.24 4.68
CA ASP A 443 -9.08 27.17 4.42
C ASP A 443 -7.68 27.46 5.00
N ILE A 444 -7.46 28.63 5.64
CA ILE A 444 -6.23 28.89 6.39
C ILE A 444 -6.07 27.81 7.47
N GLY A 445 -4.87 27.24 7.56
CA GLY A 445 -4.57 26.10 8.44
C GLY A 445 -4.88 24.73 7.85
N LYS A 446 -5.46 24.64 6.64
CA LYS A 446 -5.67 23.38 5.92
C LYS A 446 -4.48 23.05 5.02
N ILE A 447 -4.41 21.77 4.62
CA ILE A 447 -3.41 21.28 3.67
C ILE A 447 -4.06 21.13 2.30
N GLU A 448 -3.56 21.87 1.32
CA GLU A 448 -3.85 21.65 -0.09
C GLU A 448 -2.96 20.53 -0.64
N SER A 449 -3.56 19.63 -1.41
CA SER A 449 -2.86 18.51 -2.05
C SER A 449 -2.93 18.65 -3.57
N ILE A 450 -1.78 18.80 -4.22
CA ILE A 450 -1.69 18.88 -5.69
C ILE A 450 -1.12 17.56 -6.21
N PHE A 451 -1.94 16.84 -6.95
CA PHE A 451 -1.59 15.62 -7.67
C PHE A 451 -1.16 15.95 -9.10
N ILE A 452 -0.07 15.32 -9.54
CA ILE A 452 0.37 15.38 -10.93
C ILE A 452 0.65 13.97 -11.45
N MET A 453 0.22 13.71 -12.68
CA MET A 453 0.44 12.48 -13.40
C MET A 453 0.98 12.78 -14.79
N VAL A 454 1.96 11.98 -15.22
CA VAL A 454 2.44 11.97 -16.59
C VAL A 454 2.22 10.61 -17.22
N LYS A 455 1.79 10.59 -18.48
CA LYS A 455 1.60 9.37 -19.25
C LYS A 455 2.32 9.46 -20.58
N GLY A 456 3.22 8.51 -20.83
CA GLY A 456 3.89 8.37 -22.11
C GLY A 456 2.90 8.07 -23.24
N THR A 457 2.96 8.80 -24.35
CA THR A 457 2.09 8.56 -25.52
C THR A 457 2.40 7.27 -26.28
N LYS A 458 3.65 6.77 -26.23
CA LYS A 458 4.12 5.55 -26.90
C LYS A 458 4.29 4.39 -25.93
N SER A 459 5.09 4.59 -24.88
CA SER A 459 5.39 3.56 -23.87
C SER A 459 4.21 3.26 -22.96
N ARG A 460 3.21 4.17 -22.89
CA ARG A 460 2.12 4.15 -21.91
C ARG A 460 2.59 4.11 -20.46
N THR A 461 3.87 4.39 -20.21
CA THR A 461 4.42 4.46 -18.85
C THR A 461 3.78 5.61 -18.11
N ILE A 462 3.30 5.33 -16.91
CA ILE A 462 2.71 6.33 -16.02
C ILE A 462 3.70 6.59 -14.88
N ALA A 463 3.84 7.85 -14.52
CA ALA A 463 4.46 8.26 -13.27
C ALA A 463 3.60 9.34 -12.63
N SER A 464 3.40 9.24 -11.33
CA SER A 464 2.53 10.13 -10.58
C SER A 464 3.17 10.50 -9.25
N THR A 465 2.85 11.69 -8.74
CA THR A 465 3.31 12.14 -7.43
C THR A 465 2.35 13.19 -6.87
N ILE A 466 2.52 13.53 -5.60
CA ILE A 466 1.72 14.53 -4.91
C ILE A 466 2.62 15.48 -4.13
N VAL A 467 2.23 16.75 -4.05
CA VAL A 467 2.80 17.72 -3.12
C VAL A 467 1.70 18.21 -2.18
N GLN A 468 2.09 18.43 -0.93
CA GLN A 468 1.24 19.03 0.09
C GLN A 468 1.72 20.45 0.31
N LEU A 469 0.78 21.40 0.32
CA LEU A 469 1.03 22.80 0.60
C LEU A 469 0.18 23.24 1.79
N PHE A 470 0.79 23.88 2.78
CA PHE A 470 0.05 24.39 3.94
C PHE A 470 -0.52 25.78 3.65
N VAL A 471 -1.84 25.95 3.77
CA VAL A 471 -2.48 27.25 3.53
C VAL A 471 -2.23 28.16 4.73
N VAL A 472 -1.59 29.29 4.50
CA VAL A 472 -1.18 30.25 5.55
C VAL A 472 -1.83 31.62 5.32
N PRO A 473 -1.93 32.49 6.34
CA PRO A 473 -2.30 33.89 6.14
C PRO A 473 -1.43 34.58 5.08
N ALA A 474 -1.90 35.71 4.57
CA ALA A 474 -1.09 36.52 3.66
C ALA A 474 0.24 36.87 4.35
N ILE A 475 1.33 36.82 3.57
CA ILE A 475 2.62 37.32 4.04
C ILE A 475 2.45 38.83 4.14
N LEU A 476 2.47 39.37 5.37
CA LEU A 476 2.61 40.80 5.60
C LEU A 476 4.09 41.09 5.41
N ASP A 477 4.40 41.89 4.38
CA ASP A 477 5.76 42.39 4.13
C ASP A 477 6.23 43.35 5.24
#